data_AF-A0A8H2VMA2-F1
#
_entry.id   AF-A0A8H2VMA2-F1
#
_cell.length_a   1.000
_cell.length_b   1.000
_cell.length_c   1.000
_cell.angle_alpha   90.00
_cell.angle_beta   90.00
_cell.angle_gamma   90.00
#
_symmetry.space_group_name_H-M   'P 1'
#
loop_
_entity.id
_entity.type
_entity.pdbx_description
1 polymer ?
#
loop_
_entity_poly.entity_id
_entity_poly.type
_entity_poly.pdbx_seq_one_letter_code
_entity_poly.pdbx_strand_id
1 'polypeptide(L)'
;MSETPEENPLFAIECDSSTDSDSVGDTTQKVPRDFQSEESFQTVKREWRARIECGEIHKTLPPLPLNPRSKPQTAQFLYAVEELYFYRRYREALRLVEGVLRQEDLMEDFRGTVEKYGRRCEGRLREGKESEGGKHRKEEKRSDGENNEGKTEVVSR
;
A
#
# COMPACT_ATOMS: atom_id res chain seq x y z
N MET A 1 -18.43 -62.69 6.92
CA MET A 1 -18.34 -61.25 6.60
C MET A 1 -17.00 -60.81 7.14
N SER A 2 -15.97 -60.90 6.31
CA SER A 2 -14.58 -60.58 6.70
C SER A 2 -14.24 -59.26 6.02
N GLU A 3 -14.26 -58.17 6.76
CA GLU A 3 -13.88 -56.84 6.28
C GLU A 3 -12.37 -56.82 5.99
N THR A 4 -12.00 -56.68 4.71
CA THR A 4 -10.65 -56.33 4.30
C THR A 4 -10.50 -54.81 4.39
N PRO A 5 -9.45 -54.28 5.05
CA PRO A 5 -9.20 -52.85 5.07
C PRO A 5 -8.82 -52.38 3.67
N GLU A 6 -9.66 -51.54 3.07
CA GLU A 6 -9.36 -50.79 1.85
C GLU A 6 -8.14 -49.89 2.12
N GLU A 7 -6.98 -50.29 1.59
CA GLU A 7 -5.79 -49.46 1.53
C GLU A 7 -6.07 -48.28 0.60
N ASN A 8 -6.26 -47.10 1.19
CA ASN A 8 -6.65 -45.88 0.50
C ASN A 8 -5.48 -45.41 -0.41
N PRO A 9 -5.57 -45.58 -1.75
CA PRO A 9 -4.43 -45.44 -2.67
C PRO A 9 -4.03 -43.97 -2.92
N LEU A 10 -4.74 -43.02 -2.30
CA LEU A 10 -4.54 -41.58 -2.49
C LEU A 10 -3.20 -41.06 -1.92
N PHE A 11 -2.56 -41.82 -1.02
CA PHE A 11 -1.26 -41.47 -0.43
C PHE A 11 -0.10 -42.36 -0.87
N ALA A 12 -0.33 -43.32 -1.77
CA ALA A 12 0.70 -44.22 -2.29
C ALA A 12 1.36 -43.61 -3.55
N ILE A 13 1.94 -42.42 -3.41
CA ILE A 13 2.77 -41.84 -4.47
C ILE A 13 4.20 -42.35 -4.26
N GLU A 14 4.57 -43.40 -4.99
CA GLU A 14 5.96 -43.82 -5.12
C GLU A 14 6.72 -42.77 -5.94
N CYS A 15 7.57 -41.99 -5.27
CA CYS A 15 8.52 -41.10 -5.94
C CYS A 15 9.70 -41.93 -6.45
N ASP A 16 9.51 -42.66 -7.55
CA ASP A 16 10.62 -43.20 -8.31
C ASP A 16 11.29 -42.05 -9.08
N SER A 17 12.45 -41.62 -8.59
CA SER A 17 13.31 -40.66 -9.27
C SER A 17 13.98 -41.34 -10.47
N SER A 18 13.21 -41.58 -11.54
CA SER A 18 13.73 -42.08 -12.80
C SER A 18 14.62 -41.00 -13.43
N THR A 19 15.93 -41.24 -13.33
CA THR A 19 16.99 -40.45 -14.00
C THR A 19 17.15 -40.99 -15.42
N ASP A 20 16.75 -40.20 -16.42
CA ASP A 20 17.09 -40.45 -17.82
C ASP A 20 18.62 -40.47 -17.96
N SER A 21 19.15 -41.68 -18.13
CA SER A 21 20.56 -41.95 -18.36
C SER A 21 20.86 -41.83 -19.85
N ASP A 22 21.22 -40.64 -20.30
CA ASP A 22 21.80 -40.43 -21.62
C ASP A 22 23.09 -39.58 -21.56
N SER A 23 24.12 -40.08 -22.26
CA SER A 23 25.42 -39.49 -22.58
C SER A 23 26.54 -39.49 -21.52
N VAL A 24 27.48 -40.40 -21.80
CA VAL A 24 28.92 -40.36 -21.54
C VAL A 24 29.54 -38.95 -21.46
N GLY A 25 30.31 -38.70 -20.39
CA GLY A 25 31.47 -37.80 -20.44
C GLY A 25 31.31 -36.37 -19.92
N ASP A 26 30.79 -36.16 -18.70
CA ASP A 26 31.26 -35.08 -17.83
C ASP A 26 30.89 -35.39 -16.37
N THR A 27 31.87 -35.69 -15.52
CA THR A 27 31.68 -36.05 -14.10
C THR A 27 31.49 -34.84 -13.20
N THR A 28 31.09 -33.70 -13.75
CA THR A 28 30.61 -32.56 -12.96
C THR A 28 29.13 -32.77 -12.67
N GLN A 29 28.77 -32.99 -11.41
CA GLN A 29 27.38 -33.02 -10.97
C GLN A 29 26.67 -31.77 -11.52
N LYS A 30 25.74 -31.96 -12.47
CA LYS A 30 24.94 -30.87 -13.02
C LYS A 30 24.03 -30.35 -11.91
N VAL A 31 24.46 -29.28 -11.26
CA VAL A 31 23.69 -28.59 -10.23
C VAL A 31 22.46 -27.96 -10.91
N PRO A 32 21.23 -28.25 -10.46
CA PRO A 32 20.02 -27.61 -10.97
C PRO A 32 20.10 -26.08 -10.90
N ARG A 33 19.46 -25.39 -11.85
CA ARG A 33 19.51 -23.91 -11.95
C ARG A 33 19.01 -23.20 -10.67
N ASP A 34 18.13 -23.85 -9.93
CA ASP A 34 17.48 -23.36 -8.71
C ASP A 34 18.10 -23.95 -7.43
N PHE A 35 19.19 -24.72 -7.54
CA PHE A 35 19.86 -25.24 -6.37
C PHE A 35 20.42 -24.10 -5.50
N GLN A 36 20.04 -24.14 -4.23
CA GLN A 36 20.54 -23.26 -3.19
C GLN A 36 21.14 -24.14 -2.09
N SER A 37 22.39 -23.87 -1.69
CA SER A 37 23.00 -24.59 -0.57
C SER A 37 22.27 -24.27 0.74
N GLU A 38 22.24 -25.21 1.68
CA GLU A 38 21.60 -25.02 2.99
C GLU A 38 22.14 -23.79 3.74
N GLU A 39 23.45 -23.54 3.68
CA GLU A 39 24.07 -22.36 4.29
C GLU A 39 23.55 -21.05 3.69
N SER A 40 23.42 -20.98 2.37
CA SER A 40 22.86 -19.81 1.69
C SER A 40 21.37 -19.63 1.99
N PHE A 41 20.61 -20.73 2.13
CA PHE A 41 19.21 -20.66 2.55
C PHE A 41 19.07 -20.12 3.97
N GLN A 42 19.86 -20.63 4.92
CA GLN A 42 19.87 -20.14 6.31
C GLN A 42 20.30 -18.67 6.40
N THR A 43 21.21 -18.23 5.54
CA THR A 43 21.62 -16.82 5.46
C THR A 43 20.48 -15.94 4.98
N VAL A 44 19.83 -16.29 3.86
CA VAL A 44 18.65 -15.57 3.36
C VAL A 44 17.54 -15.58 4.41
N LYS A 45 17.28 -16.72 5.07
CA LYS A 45 16.24 -16.81 6.11
C LYS A 45 16.51 -15.90 7.31
N ARG A 46 17.77 -15.79 7.75
CA ARG A 46 18.16 -14.89 8.85
C ARG A 46 18.04 -13.42 8.46
N GLU A 47 18.48 -13.09 7.26
CA GLU A 47 18.53 -11.71 6.75
C GLU A 47 17.16 -11.21 6.26
N TRP A 48 16.32 -12.11 5.76
CA TRP A 48 15.07 -11.74 5.10
C TRP A 48 14.17 -10.95 6.06
N ARG A 49 13.66 -9.84 5.54
CA ARG A 49 12.66 -9.01 6.18
C ARG A 49 11.61 -8.69 5.14
N ALA A 50 10.34 -8.78 5.54
CA ALA A 50 9.24 -8.32 4.71
C ALA A 50 9.44 -6.83 4.40
N ARG A 51 9.31 -6.45 3.14
CA ARG A 51 9.35 -5.06 2.74
C ARG A 51 8.04 -4.40 3.18
N ILE A 52 8.11 -3.48 4.12
CA ILE A 52 6.95 -2.70 4.57
C ILE A 52 7.00 -1.36 3.86
N GLU A 53 6.06 -1.17 2.93
CA GLU A 53 5.86 0.13 2.27
C GLU A 53 5.04 1.04 3.19
N CYS A 54 5.57 2.23 3.50
CA CYS A 54 5.00 3.15 4.48
C CYS A 54 4.55 4.50 3.88
N GLY A 55 4.25 4.58 2.58
CA GLY A 55 3.92 5.87 1.97
C GLY A 55 5.12 6.62 1.40
N GLU A 56 6.29 5.99 1.31
CA GLU A 56 7.56 6.66 1.02
C GLU A 56 8.06 6.47 -0.41
N ILE A 57 7.30 5.74 -1.26
CA ILE A 57 7.74 5.43 -2.63
C ILE A 57 8.05 6.71 -3.41
N HIS A 58 7.25 7.77 -3.21
CA HIS A 58 7.43 9.08 -3.84
C HIS A 58 8.82 9.72 -3.61
N LYS A 59 9.55 9.35 -2.55
CA LYS A 59 10.90 9.86 -2.25
C LYS A 59 11.99 9.18 -3.10
N THR A 60 11.73 7.96 -3.54
CA THR A 60 12.66 7.14 -4.32
C THR A 60 12.47 7.31 -5.83
N LEU A 61 11.48 8.11 -6.23
CA LEU A 61 11.19 8.35 -7.63
C LEU A 61 12.36 9.06 -8.31
N PRO A 62 12.66 8.70 -9.58
CA PRO A 62 13.61 9.48 -10.36
C PRO A 62 13.09 10.91 -10.55
N PRO A 63 13.99 11.90 -10.68
CA PRO A 63 13.59 13.28 -10.88
C PRO A 63 12.77 13.44 -12.17
N LEU A 64 11.79 14.34 -12.13
CA LEU A 64 11.10 14.79 -13.33
C LEU A 64 12.00 15.78 -14.10
N PRO A 65 12.00 15.79 -15.45
CA PRO A 65 11.16 14.98 -16.32
C PRO A 65 11.71 13.57 -16.62
N LEU A 66 10.80 12.64 -16.94
CA LEU A 66 11.11 11.25 -17.27
C LEU A 66 11.52 11.18 -18.73
N ASN A 67 12.80 11.40 -19.02
CA ASN A 67 13.34 11.28 -20.37
C ASN A 67 14.62 10.43 -20.36
N PRO A 68 14.66 9.28 -21.09
CA PRO A 68 13.56 8.63 -21.82
C PRO A 68 12.54 7.97 -20.88
N ARG A 69 11.25 8.10 -21.22
CA ARG A 69 10.14 7.57 -20.40
C ARG A 69 10.00 6.07 -20.60
N SER A 70 10.26 5.28 -19.56
CA SER A 70 9.98 3.85 -19.57
C SER A 70 8.63 3.52 -18.94
N LYS A 71 8.00 2.43 -19.38
CA LYS A 71 6.75 1.91 -18.79
C LYS A 71 6.88 1.63 -17.28
N PRO A 72 7.97 1.02 -16.77
CA PRO A 72 8.19 0.82 -15.34
C PRO A 72 8.22 2.13 -14.55
N GLN A 73 8.92 3.15 -15.04
CA GLN A 73 8.96 4.45 -14.37
C GLN A 73 7.57 5.08 -14.28
N THR A 74 6.80 5.05 -15.37
CA THR A 74 5.44 5.61 -15.38
C THR A 74 4.54 4.90 -14.35
N ALA A 75 4.67 3.58 -14.20
CA ALA A 75 3.96 2.82 -13.17
C ALA A 75 4.40 3.20 -11.74
N GLN A 76 5.70 3.41 -11.50
CA GLN A 76 6.20 3.84 -10.19
C GLN A 76 5.61 5.19 -9.76
N PHE A 77 5.46 6.15 -10.69
CA PHE A 77 4.80 7.41 -10.39
C PHE A 77 3.33 7.24 -10.05
N LEU A 78 2.62 6.38 -10.78
CA LEU A 78 1.23 6.07 -10.47
C LEU A 78 1.11 5.48 -9.06
N TYR A 79 1.91 4.46 -8.75
CA TYR A 79 1.90 3.82 -7.43
C TYR A 79 2.22 4.80 -6.31
N ALA A 80 3.17 5.71 -6.51
CA ALA A 80 3.46 6.76 -5.54
C ALA A 80 2.26 7.70 -5.31
N VAL A 81 1.52 8.09 -6.35
CA VAL A 81 0.30 8.89 -6.22
C VAL A 81 -0.79 8.12 -5.46
N GLU A 82 -0.98 6.85 -5.79
CA GLU A 82 -1.96 5.97 -5.14
C GLU A 82 -1.64 5.75 -3.66
N GLU A 83 -0.37 5.52 -3.35
CA GLU A 83 0.12 5.34 -1.99
C GLU A 83 -0.11 6.61 -1.16
N LEU A 84 0.28 7.78 -1.67
CA LEU A 84 0.04 9.06 -1.00
C LEU A 84 -1.45 9.32 -0.77
N TYR A 85 -2.31 8.95 -1.73
CA TYR A 85 -3.75 9.01 -1.56
C TYR A 85 -4.25 8.07 -0.44
N PHE A 86 -3.77 6.83 -0.40
CA PHE A 86 -4.15 5.85 0.62
C PHE A 86 -3.74 6.30 2.04
N TYR A 87 -2.53 6.83 2.20
CA TYR A 87 -2.05 7.41 3.46
C TYR A 87 -2.65 8.78 3.80
N ARG A 88 -3.65 9.25 3.03
CA ARG A 88 -4.31 10.56 3.19
C ARG A 88 -3.38 11.76 3.10
N ARG A 89 -2.20 11.60 2.48
CA ARG A 89 -1.20 12.66 2.25
C ARG A 89 -1.54 13.43 0.96
N TYR A 90 -2.77 13.94 0.90
CA TYR A 90 -3.35 14.51 -0.32
C TYR A 90 -2.58 15.72 -0.87
N ARG A 91 -2.00 16.58 -0.02
CA ARG A 91 -1.20 17.72 -0.46
C ARG A 91 0.03 17.29 -1.25
N GLU A 92 0.65 16.19 -0.82
CA GLU A 92 1.86 15.67 -1.44
C GLU A 92 1.53 14.94 -2.73
N ALA A 93 0.43 14.18 -2.74
CA ALA A 93 -0.13 13.58 -3.94
C ALA A 93 -0.38 14.65 -5.01
N LEU A 94 -0.98 15.79 -4.65
CA LEU A 94 -1.24 16.88 -5.59
C LEU A 94 0.03 17.49 -6.18
N ARG A 95 1.05 17.76 -5.36
CA ARG A 95 2.33 18.25 -5.88
C ARG A 95 2.96 17.30 -6.89
N LEU A 96 2.86 15.99 -6.63
CA LEU A 96 3.36 14.97 -7.53
C LEU A 96 2.54 14.91 -8.83
N VAL A 97 1.20 14.93 -8.73
CA VAL A 97 0.27 14.98 -9.86
C VAL A 97 0.55 16.19 -10.75
N GLU A 98 0.66 17.38 -10.18
CA GLU A 98 0.98 18.61 -10.92
C GLU A 98 2.34 18.51 -11.62
N GLY A 99 3.36 17.95 -10.94
CA GLY A 99 4.68 17.72 -11.53
C GLY A 99 4.63 16.79 -12.73
N VAL A 100 3.85 15.71 -12.63
CA VAL A 100 3.66 14.74 -13.71
C VAL A 100 2.89 15.34 -14.88
N LEU A 101 1.80 16.07 -14.61
CA LEU A 101 0.96 16.68 -15.65
C LEU A 101 1.61 17.85 -16.40
N ARG A 102 2.65 18.47 -15.82
CA ARG A 102 3.48 19.47 -16.51
C ARG A 102 4.37 18.88 -17.61
N GLN A 103 4.58 17.57 -17.63
CA GLN A 103 5.41 16.97 -18.67
C GLN A 103 4.65 16.95 -20.00
N GLU A 104 5.41 17.04 -21.08
CA GLU A 104 4.91 16.82 -22.43
C GLU A 104 4.90 15.30 -22.72
N ASP A 105 4.12 14.89 -23.72
CA ASP A 105 4.02 13.51 -24.20
C ASP A 105 3.70 12.43 -23.15
N LEU A 106 2.69 12.68 -22.29
CA LEU A 106 2.13 11.62 -21.45
C LEU A 106 1.23 10.70 -22.28
N MET A 107 1.34 9.39 -22.04
CA MET A 107 0.32 8.43 -22.48
C MET A 107 -1.05 8.87 -21.96
N GLU A 108 -2.05 8.90 -22.84
CA GLU A 108 -3.39 9.43 -22.53
C GLU A 108 -4.04 8.72 -21.34
N ASP A 109 -3.99 7.39 -21.30
CA ASP A 109 -4.54 6.59 -20.20
C ASP A 109 -3.87 6.88 -18.86
N PHE A 110 -2.55 7.06 -18.87
CA PHE A 110 -1.78 7.41 -17.68
C PHE A 110 -2.15 8.81 -17.19
N ARG A 111 -2.23 9.78 -18.11
CA ARG A 111 -2.66 11.15 -17.82
C ARG A 111 -4.05 11.18 -17.21
N GLY A 112 -5.02 10.52 -17.83
CA GLY A 112 -6.40 10.45 -17.34
C GLY A 112 -6.50 9.84 -15.94
N THR A 113 -5.67 8.82 -15.66
CA THR A 113 -5.62 8.19 -14.32
C THR A 113 -5.03 9.15 -13.27
N VAL A 114 -3.91 9.82 -13.58
CA VAL A 114 -3.26 10.79 -12.70
C VAL A 114 -4.18 11.98 -12.41
N GLU A 115 -4.87 12.51 -13.41
CA GLU A 115 -5.86 13.58 -13.24
C GLU A 115 -7.03 13.16 -12.34
N LYS A 116 -7.52 11.91 -12.48
CA LYS A 116 -8.60 11.38 -11.63
C LYS A 116 -8.17 11.32 -10.16
N TYR A 117 -6.93 10.93 -9.87
CA TYR A 117 -6.39 10.96 -8.51
C TYR A 117 -6.20 12.39 -8.00
N GLY A 118 -5.76 13.33 -8.84
CA GLY A 118 -5.71 14.75 -8.52
C GLY A 118 -7.07 15.29 -8.04
N ARG A 119 -8.12 15.11 -8.84
CA ARG A 119 -9.49 15.51 -8.48
C ARG A 119 -9.99 14.89 -7.18
N ARG A 120 -9.67 13.60 -6.94
CA ARG A 120 -10.01 12.91 -5.69
C ARG A 120 -9.29 13.52 -4.49
N CYS A 121 -8.00 13.84 -4.62
CA CYS A 121 -7.21 14.47 -3.55
C CYS A 121 -7.75 15.86 -3.19
N GLU A 122 -8.09 16.68 -4.20
CA GLU A 122 -8.73 17.98 -4.01
C GLU A 122 -10.06 17.87 -3.26
N GLY A 123 -10.91 16.93 -3.68
CA GLY A 123 -12.18 16.63 -3.01
C GLY A 123 -11.99 16.30 -1.54
N ARG A 124 -11.05 15.39 -1.22
CA ARG A 124 -10.75 15.01 0.18
C ARG A 124 -10.19 16.14 1.01
N LEU A 125 -9.38 17.03 0.44
CA LEU A 125 -8.88 18.21 1.14
C LEU A 125 -9.99 19.23 1.45
N ARG A 126 -10.98 19.37 0.56
CA ARG A 126 -12.15 20.22 0.82
C ARG A 126 -13.04 19.64 1.92
N GLU A 127 -13.37 18.35 1.84
CA GLU A 127 -14.13 17.64 2.87
C GLU A 127 -13.45 17.70 4.25
N GLY A 128 -12.12 17.53 4.29
CA GLY A 128 -11.33 17.62 5.52
C GLY A 128 -11.44 19.00 6.18
N LYS A 129 -11.34 20.09 5.40
CA LYS A 129 -11.47 21.46 5.91
C LYS A 129 -12.85 21.76 6.49
N GLU A 130 -13.90 21.23 5.87
CA GLU A 130 -15.28 21.35 6.36
C GLU A 130 -15.48 20.60 7.68
N SER A 131 -14.82 19.44 7.84
CA SER A 131 -14.88 18.64 9.07
C SER A 131 -14.13 19.26 10.26
N GLU A 132 -13.04 19.98 10.03
CA GLU A 132 -12.28 20.69 11.08
C GLU A 132 -12.95 22.01 11.49
N GLY A 133 -13.50 22.77 10.54
CA GLY A 133 -14.23 24.01 10.82
C GLY A 133 -15.53 23.81 11.62
N GLY A 134 -16.15 22.62 11.55
CA GLY A 134 -17.32 22.27 12.34
C GLY A 134 -17.05 21.99 13.82
N LYS A 135 -15.80 21.69 14.20
CA LYS A 135 -15.42 21.44 15.61
C LYS A 135 -15.25 22.74 16.41
N HIS A 136 -14.70 23.79 15.83
CA HIS A 136 -14.46 25.05 16.56
C HIS A 136 -15.75 25.83 16.88
N ARG A 137 -16.83 25.66 16.11
CA ARG A 137 -18.09 26.41 16.33
C ARG A 137 -18.94 25.89 17.50
N LYS A 138 -18.55 24.79 18.16
CA LYS A 138 -19.32 24.18 19.25
C LYS A 138 -18.82 24.51 20.66
N GLU A 139 -17.62 25.06 20.82
CA GLU A 139 -17.10 25.46 22.14
C GLU A 139 -17.48 26.90 22.53
N GLU A 140 -17.73 27.80 21.58
CA GLU A 140 -18.04 29.21 21.85
C GLU A 140 -19.55 29.48 22.10
N LYS A 141 -20.25 28.56 22.77
CA LYS A 141 -21.67 28.73 23.15
C LYS A 141 -22.00 28.21 24.55
N ARG A 142 -21.03 28.18 25.47
CA ARG A 142 -21.23 27.79 26.87
C ARG A 142 -20.46 28.67 27.85
N SER A 143 -20.68 29.98 27.80
CA SER A 143 -20.40 30.87 28.92
C SER A 143 -21.17 32.15 28.68
N ASP A 144 -22.36 32.26 29.27
CA ASP A 144 -22.97 33.51 29.70
C ASP A 144 -24.38 33.18 30.22
N GLY A 145 -24.49 33.12 31.54
CA GLY A 145 -25.74 32.80 32.22
C GLY A 145 -25.56 32.67 33.73
N GLU A 146 -24.86 33.62 34.35
CA GLU A 146 -24.77 33.78 35.80
C GLU A 146 -25.35 35.14 36.19
N ASN A 147 -26.08 35.15 37.32
CA ASN A 147 -26.65 36.28 38.09
C ASN A 147 -27.96 36.90 37.60
N ASN A 148 -28.92 37.30 38.44
CA ASN A 148 -29.21 37.21 39.89
C ASN A 148 -30.61 37.84 40.06
N GLU A 149 -31.38 37.49 41.09
CA GLU A 149 -32.11 38.43 41.97
C GLU A 149 -33.18 37.71 42.80
N GLY A 150 -32.96 37.73 44.11
CA GLY A 150 -33.94 37.31 45.10
C GLY A 150 -35.11 38.27 45.23
N LYS A 151 -36.24 37.75 45.70
CA LYS A 151 -37.22 38.55 46.41
C LYS A 151 -37.84 37.71 47.53
N THR A 152 -37.45 38.08 48.74
CA THR A 152 -38.12 37.74 50.00
C THR A 152 -39.56 38.28 49.98
N GLU A 153 -40.54 37.49 50.39
CA GLU A 153 -41.72 38.08 51.04
C GLU A 153 -42.28 37.16 52.12
N VAL A 154 -42.43 37.78 53.29
CA VAL A 154 -42.91 37.29 54.56
C VAL A 154 -44.43 37.36 54.54
N VAL A 155 -45.15 36.29 54.93
CA VAL A 155 -46.47 36.43 55.54
C VAL A 155 -46.65 35.39 56.66
N SER A 156 -46.76 35.92 57.88
CA SER A 156 -47.20 35.23 59.08
C SER A 156 -48.73 35.16 59.16
N ARG A 157 -49.28 34.03 59.60
CA ARG A 157 -50.09 33.86 60.82
C ARG A 157 -50.67 32.45 60.89
#